data_AF-G8QVJ9-F1
#
_entry.id   AF-G8QVJ9-F1
#
_cell.length_a   1.000
_cell.length_b   1.000
_cell.length_c   1.000
_cell.angle_alpha   90.00
_cell.angle_beta   90.00
_cell.angle_gamma   90.00
#
_symmetry.space_group_name_H-M   'P 1'
#
loop_
_entity.id
_entity.type
_entity.pdbx_description
1 polymer ?
#
loop_
_entity_poly.entity_id
_entity_poly.type
_entity_poly.pdbx_seq_one_letter_code
_entity_poly.pdbx_strand_id
1 'polypeptide(L)'
;MRIKGQAFVLLFSLAFPLLLGAAPREITFKGEIWQVKSSDSKIAPGPNYWSDADDQVWVDTEGMHLTIKRKYGRWQCSEVNTKGITGYGTYTFVVDSSFATYDPNVVAGFFTWDSQKEEANREIDIEFAAWGQSTGTRGQFVVQPYTTDDRIVTFDPQMQGTYSTHRIVWTPDTIIFSSYHGEVNPDEQASKLNLMQQWQFTGKPPSSGNAHFRINLWLFQGKKPLAPASLTIKSFSFQQWEG
;
A
#
# COMPACT_ATOMS: atom_id res chain seq x y z
N MET A 1 -45.74 57.79 34.13
CA MET A 1 -45.99 57.21 32.79
C MET A 1 -44.74 56.42 32.38
N ARG A 2 -44.75 55.11 32.59
CA ARG A 2 -43.65 54.18 32.29
C ARG A 2 -43.97 53.50 30.97
N ILE A 3 -43.05 53.48 30.02
CA ILE A 3 -43.08 52.55 28.89
C ILE A 3 -41.70 51.86 28.88
N LYS A 4 -41.70 50.57 29.23
CA LYS A 4 -40.53 49.68 29.14
C LYS A 4 -40.55 49.04 27.75
N GLY A 5 -39.48 49.21 26.98
CA GLY A 5 -39.23 48.44 25.77
C GLY A 5 -38.79 47.01 26.14
N GLN A 6 -39.46 46.01 25.59
CA GLN A 6 -38.99 44.63 25.59
C GLN A 6 -38.26 44.37 24.27
N ALA A 7 -36.99 44.00 24.36
CA ALA A 7 -36.23 43.46 23.23
C ALA A 7 -36.51 41.96 23.13
N PHE A 8 -37.05 41.52 22.00
CA PHE A 8 -37.14 40.10 21.64
C PHE A 8 -35.79 39.70 21.03
N VAL A 9 -35.04 38.82 21.71
CA VAL A 9 -33.88 38.15 21.14
C VAL A 9 -34.39 36.85 20.51
N LEU A 10 -34.44 36.79 19.17
CA LEU A 10 -34.62 35.56 18.43
C LEU A 10 -33.29 34.79 18.43
N LEU A 11 -33.21 33.73 19.23
CA LEU A 11 -32.14 32.73 19.14
C LEU A 11 -32.41 31.85 17.92
N PHE A 12 -31.73 32.11 16.81
CA PHE A 12 -31.58 31.13 15.74
C PHE A 12 -30.62 30.04 16.22
N SER A 13 -31.13 28.87 16.58
CA SER A 13 -30.30 27.68 16.72
C SER A 13 -29.85 27.24 15.33
N LEU A 14 -28.61 27.58 14.96
CA LEU A 14 -27.94 26.95 13.83
C LEU A 14 -27.65 25.49 14.22
N ALA A 15 -28.55 24.60 13.83
CA ALA A 15 -28.23 23.17 13.80
C ALA A 15 -27.17 22.97 12.72
N PHE A 16 -25.90 22.84 13.13
CA PHE A 16 -24.86 22.35 12.24
C PHE A 16 -25.17 20.89 11.92
N PRO A 17 -25.36 20.50 10.65
CA PRO A 17 -25.40 19.09 10.31
C PRO A 17 -24.03 18.50 10.66
N LEU A 18 -24.01 17.46 11.48
CA LEU A 18 -22.86 16.56 11.50
C LEU A 18 -22.71 16.00 10.08
N LEU A 19 -21.70 16.46 9.34
CA LEU A 19 -21.23 15.71 8.17
C LEU A 19 -20.58 14.43 8.70
N LEU A 20 -21.39 13.38 8.84
CA LEU A 20 -20.88 12.02 8.91
C LEU A 20 -20.23 11.75 7.55
N GLY A 21 -18.90 11.68 7.52
CA GLY A 21 -18.18 11.24 6.32
C GLY A 21 -18.69 9.86 5.91
N ALA A 22 -18.81 9.63 4.61
CA ALA A 22 -19.18 8.31 4.11
C ALA A 22 -18.17 7.26 4.60
N ALA A 23 -18.65 6.07 4.97
CA ALA A 23 -17.78 4.96 5.31
C ALA A 23 -16.85 4.64 4.11
N PRO A 24 -15.59 4.25 4.35
CA PRO A 24 -14.69 3.86 3.28
C PRO A 24 -15.31 2.77 2.40
N ARG A 25 -15.10 2.86 1.08
CA ARG A 25 -15.49 1.79 0.16
C ARG A 25 -14.70 0.53 0.49
N GLU A 26 -15.39 -0.61 0.48
CA GLU A 26 -14.80 -1.94 0.72
C GLU A 26 -14.91 -2.82 -0.52
N ILE A 27 -13.91 -3.66 -0.75
CA ILE A 27 -13.89 -4.70 -1.80
C ILE A 27 -13.45 -6.04 -1.19
N THR A 28 -13.92 -7.14 -1.75
CA THR A 28 -13.53 -8.49 -1.30
C THR A 28 -12.61 -9.14 -2.32
N PHE A 29 -11.44 -9.61 -1.89
CA PHE A 29 -10.47 -10.27 -2.74
C PHE A 29 -9.74 -11.35 -1.97
N LYS A 30 -9.71 -12.58 -2.53
CA LYS A 30 -9.02 -13.76 -1.98
C LYS A 30 -9.32 -14.05 -0.50
N GLY A 31 -10.59 -13.89 -0.10
CA GLY A 31 -11.06 -14.16 1.26
C GLY A 31 -10.92 -12.99 2.23
N GLU A 32 -10.24 -11.92 1.83
CA GLU A 32 -10.05 -10.71 2.65
C GLU A 32 -11.00 -9.59 2.25
N ILE A 33 -11.36 -8.76 3.22
CA ILE A 33 -12.02 -7.46 2.99
C ILE A 33 -10.95 -6.38 2.99
N TRP A 34 -10.96 -5.56 1.95
CA TRP A 34 -10.03 -4.46 1.76
C TRP A 34 -10.77 -3.13 1.80
N GLN A 35 -10.25 -2.17 2.57
CA GLN A 35 -10.71 -0.79 2.58
C GLN A 35 -9.94 0.01 1.53
N VAL A 36 -10.64 0.79 0.72
CA VAL A 36 -10.04 1.62 -0.33
C VAL A 36 -9.85 3.04 0.18
N LYS A 37 -8.62 3.57 0.03
CA LYS A 37 -8.28 4.93 0.44
C LYS A 37 -8.78 5.96 -0.57
N SER A 38 -9.37 7.04 -0.05
CA SER A 38 -9.77 8.21 -0.85
C SER A 38 -9.38 9.53 -0.17
N SER A 39 -9.13 10.56 -0.98
CA SER A 39 -8.87 11.91 -0.48
C SER A 39 -9.18 12.98 -1.54
N ASP A 40 -9.85 14.05 -1.11
CA ASP A 40 -10.05 15.24 -1.95
C ASP A 40 -8.87 16.21 -1.91
N SER A 41 -8.09 16.19 -0.83
CA SER A 41 -6.84 16.93 -0.68
C SER A 41 -5.64 16.02 -0.92
N LYS A 42 -4.45 16.62 -1.12
CA LYS A 42 -3.23 15.85 -1.25
C LYS A 42 -2.75 15.37 0.12
N ILE A 43 -2.56 14.06 0.28
CA ILE A 43 -2.06 13.43 1.51
C ILE A 43 -0.95 12.42 1.20
N ALA A 44 -0.32 11.89 2.25
CA ALA A 44 0.78 10.93 2.15
C ALA A 44 0.34 9.51 1.72
N PRO A 45 1.27 8.67 1.20
CA PRO A 45 2.59 9.07 0.68
C PRO A 45 2.45 9.98 -0.55
N GLY A 46 3.45 10.84 -0.81
CA GLY A 46 3.40 11.78 -1.93
C GLY A 46 3.98 13.15 -1.63
N PRO A 47 3.22 14.24 -1.87
CA PRO A 47 1.77 14.33 -1.64
C PRO A 47 0.86 13.98 -2.86
N ASN A 48 -0.17 13.14 -2.66
CA ASN A 48 -1.03 12.58 -3.71
C ASN A 48 -2.54 12.74 -3.46
N TYR A 49 -3.33 12.77 -4.54
CA TYR A 49 -4.78 12.55 -4.48
C TYR A 49 -5.07 11.05 -4.54
N TRP A 50 -6.01 10.58 -3.73
CA TRP A 50 -6.41 9.18 -3.67
C TRP A 50 -7.86 9.02 -4.11
N SER A 51 -8.15 7.98 -4.90
CA SER A 51 -9.48 7.75 -5.44
C SER A 51 -9.94 6.33 -5.11
N ASP A 52 -11.15 6.24 -4.57
CA ASP A 52 -11.87 4.99 -4.33
C ASP A 52 -12.87 4.67 -5.44
N ALA A 53 -12.83 5.35 -6.59
CA ALA A 53 -13.73 5.08 -7.71
C ALA A 53 -13.58 3.64 -8.25
N ASP A 54 -14.68 3.05 -8.73
CA ASP A 54 -14.68 1.69 -9.29
C ASP A 54 -13.76 1.52 -10.48
N ASP A 55 -13.52 2.58 -11.24
CA ASP A 55 -12.59 2.55 -12.37
C ASP A 55 -11.12 2.74 -11.93
N GLN A 56 -10.86 3.07 -10.66
CA GLN A 56 -9.52 3.24 -10.08
C GLN A 56 -9.04 1.98 -9.35
N VAL A 57 -9.96 1.35 -8.60
CA VAL A 57 -9.74 0.11 -7.86
C VAL A 57 -10.94 -0.81 -8.07
N TRP A 58 -10.72 -2.00 -8.60
CA TRP A 58 -11.78 -3.01 -8.80
C TRP A 58 -11.25 -4.43 -8.67
N VAL A 59 -12.17 -5.39 -8.61
CA VAL A 59 -11.88 -6.82 -8.63
C VAL A 59 -12.62 -7.44 -9.80
N ASP A 60 -11.95 -8.26 -10.59
CA ASP A 60 -12.53 -9.07 -11.65
C ASP A 60 -11.89 -10.47 -11.68
N THR A 61 -12.10 -11.22 -12.77
CA THR A 61 -11.54 -12.57 -12.95
C THR A 61 -10.02 -12.59 -13.07
N GLU A 62 -9.39 -11.47 -13.39
CA GLU A 62 -7.94 -11.36 -13.51
C GLU A 62 -7.28 -11.00 -12.18
N GLY A 63 -7.95 -10.29 -11.28
CA GLY A 63 -7.40 -9.95 -9.97
C GLY A 63 -8.01 -8.71 -9.33
N MET A 64 -7.34 -8.18 -8.31
CA MET A 64 -7.60 -6.86 -7.74
C MET A 64 -6.68 -5.84 -8.42
N HIS A 65 -7.28 -4.81 -9.02
CA HIS A 65 -6.58 -3.82 -9.82
C HIS A 65 -6.42 -2.51 -9.07
N LEU A 66 -5.23 -1.93 -9.17
CA LEU A 66 -4.88 -0.61 -8.69
C LEU A 66 -4.31 0.19 -9.87
N THR A 67 -4.67 1.47 -9.97
CA THR A 67 -4.22 2.34 -11.07
C THR A 67 -3.71 3.69 -10.57
N ILE A 68 -2.82 4.28 -11.37
CA ILE A 68 -2.57 5.72 -11.41
C ILE A 68 -3.12 6.23 -12.73
N LYS A 69 -4.06 7.17 -12.69
CA LYS A 69 -4.66 7.74 -13.89
C LYS A 69 -5.11 9.17 -13.68
N ARG A 70 -5.34 9.88 -14.78
CA ARG A 70 -5.78 11.27 -14.77
C ARG A 70 -7.29 11.38 -14.94
N LYS A 71 -7.98 11.97 -13.97
CA LYS A 71 -9.44 12.21 -13.99
C LYS A 71 -9.73 13.63 -13.51
N TYR A 72 -10.65 14.32 -14.16
CA TYR A 72 -11.00 15.71 -13.82
C TYR A 72 -9.78 16.65 -13.71
N GLY A 73 -8.81 16.48 -14.62
CA GLY A 73 -7.60 17.29 -14.68
C GLY A 73 -6.49 16.92 -13.69
N ARG A 74 -6.75 16.06 -12.69
CA ARG A 74 -5.78 15.64 -11.65
C ARG A 74 -5.34 14.18 -11.83
N TRP A 75 -4.07 13.91 -11.53
CA TRP A 75 -3.59 12.54 -11.35
C TRP A 75 -4.05 12.02 -9.99
N GLN A 76 -4.60 10.81 -9.97
CA GLN A 76 -5.07 10.13 -8.78
C GLN A 76 -4.38 8.78 -8.64
N CYS A 77 -4.01 8.46 -7.41
CA CYS A 77 -3.37 7.22 -6.98
C CYS A 77 -4.40 6.29 -6.34
N SER A 78 -4.00 5.06 -6.05
CA SER A 78 -4.84 4.06 -5.38
C SER A 78 -4.08 3.34 -4.27
N GLU A 79 -4.77 3.10 -3.16
CA GLU A 79 -4.25 2.33 -2.02
C GLU A 79 -5.41 1.56 -1.40
N VAL A 80 -5.10 0.34 -0.99
CA VAL A 80 -6.00 -0.53 -0.24
C VAL A 80 -5.29 -1.06 1.00
N ASN A 81 -6.04 -1.33 2.06
CA ASN A 81 -5.55 -2.02 3.25
C ASN A 81 -6.53 -3.11 3.68
N THR A 82 -6.02 -4.20 4.27
CA THR A 82 -6.88 -5.21 4.90
C THR A 82 -7.71 -4.55 5.99
N LYS A 83 -8.99 -4.90 6.10
CA LYS A 83 -9.87 -4.48 7.20
C LYS A 83 -9.48 -5.18 8.49
N GLY A 84 -9.10 -6.45 8.39
CA GLY A 84 -8.54 -7.23 9.50
C GLY A 84 -7.09 -6.82 9.78
N ILE A 85 -6.71 -6.94 11.06
CA ILE A 85 -5.31 -6.88 11.50
C ILE A 85 -4.64 -8.18 11.04
N THR A 86 -3.43 -8.06 10.47
CA THR A 86 -2.64 -9.21 10.01
C THR A 86 -1.48 -9.49 10.96
N GLY A 87 -0.69 -8.50 11.40
CA GLY A 87 0.36 -8.72 12.40
C GLY A 87 1.38 -9.83 12.03
N TYR A 88 1.83 -10.63 13.00
CA TYR A 88 2.78 -11.72 12.72
C TYR A 88 2.17 -12.81 11.84
N GLY A 89 2.93 -13.24 10.84
CA GLY A 89 2.57 -14.32 9.94
C GLY A 89 3.35 -14.29 8.64
N THR A 90 2.89 -15.09 7.69
CA THR A 90 3.44 -15.17 6.34
C THR A 90 2.47 -14.54 5.36
N TYR A 91 2.95 -13.52 4.64
CA TYR A 91 2.25 -12.84 3.56
C TYR A 91 2.80 -13.37 2.25
N THR A 92 1.96 -13.91 1.37
CA THR A 92 2.38 -14.32 0.02
C THR A 92 1.42 -13.74 -1.01
N PHE A 93 1.96 -13.12 -2.05
CA PHE A 93 1.14 -12.48 -3.08
C PHE A 93 1.80 -12.56 -4.45
N VAL A 94 0.96 -12.64 -5.47
CA VAL A 94 1.37 -12.64 -6.89
C VAL A 94 0.85 -11.37 -7.52
N VAL A 95 1.70 -10.69 -8.27
CA VAL A 95 1.37 -9.45 -8.98
C VAL A 95 1.66 -9.57 -10.46
N ASP A 96 0.91 -8.82 -11.25
CA ASP A 96 1.15 -8.55 -12.66
C ASP A 96 1.35 -7.04 -12.82
N SER A 97 2.58 -6.65 -13.14
CA SER A 97 2.93 -5.24 -13.37
C SER A 97 4.17 -5.08 -14.25
N SER A 98 4.17 -4.03 -15.07
CA SER A 98 5.30 -3.67 -15.93
C SER A 98 6.39 -2.89 -15.18
N PHE A 99 6.90 -3.42 -14.08
CA PHE A 99 7.90 -2.75 -13.23
C PHE A 99 9.13 -2.27 -14.03
N ALA A 100 9.59 -3.04 -15.01
CA ALA A 100 10.74 -2.70 -15.86
C ALA A 100 10.55 -1.41 -16.67
N THR A 101 9.32 -0.99 -16.91
CA THR A 101 8.98 0.18 -17.74
C THR A 101 8.18 1.24 -16.98
N TYR A 102 8.20 1.20 -15.65
CA TYR A 102 7.56 2.24 -14.84
C TYR A 102 8.15 3.62 -15.14
N ASP A 103 7.27 4.63 -15.16
CA ASP A 103 7.70 6.02 -15.12
C ASP A 103 8.53 6.26 -13.84
N PRO A 104 9.59 7.10 -13.90
CA PRO A 104 10.44 7.33 -12.74
C PRO A 104 9.70 7.76 -11.46
N ASN A 105 8.53 8.38 -11.59
CA ASN A 105 7.74 8.84 -10.47
C ASN A 105 6.74 7.81 -9.95
N VAL A 106 6.59 6.64 -10.57
CA VAL A 106 5.65 5.61 -10.11
C VAL A 106 6.31 4.73 -9.05
N VAL A 107 5.58 4.49 -7.97
CA VAL A 107 5.96 3.60 -6.87
C VAL A 107 4.84 2.60 -6.65
N ALA A 108 5.19 1.31 -6.66
CA ALA A 108 4.33 0.26 -6.13
C ALA A 108 4.88 -0.17 -4.76
N GLY A 109 4.04 -0.15 -3.73
CA GLY A 109 4.39 -0.56 -2.37
C GLY A 109 3.47 -1.65 -1.84
N PHE A 110 4.06 -2.62 -1.14
CA PHE A 110 3.39 -3.74 -0.48
C PHE A 110 3.93 -3.84 0.94
N PHE A 111 3.12 -3.53 1.94
CA PHE A 111 3.68 -3.21 3.25
C PHE A 111 2.74 -3.46 4.41
N THR A 112 3.30 -3.67 5.60
CA THR A 112 2.55 -3.61 6.86
C THR A 112 2.47 -2.17 7.36
N TRP A 113 1.41 -1.81 8.06
CA TRP A 113 1.32 -0.50 8.70
C TRP A 113 0.33 -0.48 9.86
N ASP A 114 0.76 0.08 10.99
CA ASP A 114 -0.04 0.36 12.18
C ASP A 114 -0.31 1.86 12.30
N SER A 115 -1.53 2.22 12.71
CA SER A 115 -1.92 3.59 13.07
C SER A 115 -1.07 4.22 14.17
N GLN A 116 -0.52 3.39 15.05
CA GLN A 116 0.34 3.78 16.16
C GLN A 116 1.78 3.94 15.65
N LYS A 117 2.44 5.07 15.97
CA LYS A 117 3.76 5.46 15.44
C LYS A 117 4.92 4.64 16.02
N GLU A 118 4.65 3.88 17.06
CA GLU A 118 5.55 2.98 17.76
C GLU A 118 6.26 2.07 16.76
N GLU A 119 7.56 1.91 16.95
CA GLU A 119 8.41 1.09 16.07
C GLU A 119 8.28 1.47 14.59
N ALA A 120 8.17 2.78 14.33
CA ALA A 120 7.99 3.36 13.00
C ALA A 120 6.77 2.76 12.28
N ASN A 121 5.61 2.80 12.93
CA ASN A 121 4.36 2.26 12.41
C ASN A 121 4.39 0.75 12.13
N ARG A 122 5.41 0.03 12.64
CA ARG A 122 5.63 -1.40 12.36
C ARG A 122 5.64 -1.68 10.85
N GLU A 123 6.23 -0.75 10.11
CA GLU A 123 6.22 -0.74 8.66
C GLU A 123 7.37 -1.59 8.10
N ILE A 124 7.00 -2.55 7.26
CA ILE A 124 7.84 -3.55 6.62
C ILE A 124 7.42 -3.56 5.15
N ASP A 125 8.33 -3.23 4.25
CA ASP A 125 8.00 -2.91 2.86
C ASP A 125 8.69 -3.81 1.85
N ILE A 126 7.96 -4.16 0.80
CA ILE A 126 8.49 -4.48 -0.52
C ILE A 126 8.06 -3.36 -1.47
N GLU A 127 9.01 -2.70 -2.13
CA GLU A 127 8.69 -1.60 -3.06
C GLU A 127 9.42 -1.75 -4.39
N PHE A 128 8.76 -1.29 -5.46
CA PHE A 128 9.32 -1.17 -6.81
C PHE A 128 9.15 0.26 -7.31
N ALA A 129 10.28 0.96 -7.46
CA ALA A 129 10.31 2.33 -7.99
C ALA A 129 11.69 2.73 -8.53
N ALA A 130 11.72 3.74 -9.40
CA ALA A 130 12.96 4.42 -9.76
C ALA A 130 13.22 5.68 -8.90
N TRP A 131 12.30 6.04 -8.01
CA TRP A 131 12.45 7.17 -7.08
C TRP A 131 12.81 8.51 -7.76
N GLY A 132 12.18 8.77 -8.90
CA GLY A 132 12.41 9.94 -9.74
C GLY A 132 13.69 9.90 -10.58
N GLN A 133 14.48 8.83 -10.49
CA GLN A 133 15.72 8.65 -11.25
C GLN A 133 15.46 8.01 -12.62
N SER A 134 16.27 8.38 -13.61
CA SER A 134 16.21 7.78 -14.96
C SER A 134 16.95 6.43 -15.06
N THR A 135 17.48 5.92 -13.95
CA THR A 135 18.28 4.69 -13.89
C THR A 135 17.44 3.40 -13.98
N GLY A 136 16.12 3.52 -14.08
CA GLY A 136 15.19 2.40 -14.09
C GLY A 136 14.73 1.99 -12.68
N THR A 137 13.67 1.18 -12.64
CA THR A 137 13.05 0.68 -11.41
C THR A 137 13.99 -0.23 -10.65
N ARG A 138 14.09 -0.02 -9.33
CA ARG A 138 14.73 -0.94 -8.39
C ARG A 138 13.68 -1.57 -7.49
N GLY A 139 13.95 -2.81 -7.09
CA GLY A 139 13.26 -3.42 -5.97
C GLY A 139 13.95 -3.02 -4.67
N GLN A 140 13.18 -2.88 -3.59
CA GLN A 140 13.74 -2.76 -2.25
C GLN A 140 12.91 -3.50 -1.21
N PHE A 141 13.62 -4.01 -0.21
CA PHE A 141 13.05 -4.53 1.02
C PHE A 141 13.43 -3.58 2.15
N VAL A 142 12.48 -3.20 2.99
CA VAL A 142 12.67 -2.19 4.03
C VAL A 142 12.05 -2.65 5.33
N VAL A 143 12.71 -2.35 6.45
CA VAL A 143 12.10 -2.38 7.78
C VAL A 143 12.23 -0.97 8.37
N GLN A 144 11.15 -0.23 8.51
CA GLN A 144 11.21 1.18 8.94
C GLN A 144 11.70 1.34 10.38
N PRO A 145 12.46 2.40 10.71
CA PRO A 145 12.88 3.49 9.82
C PRO A 145 14.06 3.07 8.93
N TYR A 146 14.06 3.44 7.65
CA TYR A 146 15.15 3.11 6.71
C TYR A 146 16.47 3.89 6.92
N THR A 147 16.61 4.62 8.03
CA THR A 147 17.71 5.59 8.27
C THR A 147 19.09 4.96 8.44
N THR A 148 19.19 3.64 8.45
CA THR A 148 20.45 2.89 8.55
C THR A 148 20.51 1.81 7.48
N ASP A 149 21.71 1.57 6.94
CA ASP A 149 21.91 0.67 5.80
C ASP A 149 21.54 -0.80 6.10
N ASP A 150 21.50 -1.19 7.38
CA ASP A 150 21.09 -2.54 7.81
C ASP A 150 19.57 -2.77 7.76
N ARG A 151 18.79 -1.74 7.41
CA ARG A 151 17.32 -1.77 7.40
C ARG A 151 16.72 -1.70 6.00
N ILE A 152 17.56 -1.62 4.98
CA ILE A 152 17.15 -1.57 3.57
C ILE A 152 18.09 -2.37 2.70
N VAL A 153 17.53 -3.22 1.84
CA VAL A 153 18.26 -3.85 0.74
C VAL A 153 17.61 -3.45 -0.56
N THR A 154 18.40 -2.87 -1.47
CA THR A 154 17.95 -2.60 -2.84
C THR A 154 18.54 -3.62 -3.80
N PHE A 155 17.78 -3.98 -4.82
CA PHE A 155 18.20 -4.92 -5.84
C PHE A 155 17.71 -4.48 -7.22
N ASP A 156 18.42 -4.90 -8.25
CA ASP A 156 17.94 -4.79 -9.61
C ASP A 156 16.98 -5.98 -9.86
N PRO A 157 15.69 -5.73 -10.15
CA PRO A 157 14.73 -6.80 -10.27
C PRO A 157 14.95 -7.66 -11.53
N GLN A 158 15.67 -7.17 -12.55
CA GLN A 158 15.95 -7.90 -13.80
C GLN A 158 14.74 -8.67 -14.35
N MET A 159 13.58 -7.99 -14.39
CA MET A 159 12.26 -8.63 -14.61
C MET A 159 12.23 -9.55 -15.84
N GLN A 160 11.68 -10.75 -15.65
CA GLN A 160 11.41 -11.73 -16.70
C GLN A 160 9.90 -11.78 -16.96
N GLY A 161 9.39 -10.83 -17.76
CA GLY A 161 7.95 -10.61 -17.93
C GLY A 161 7.37 -9.69 -16.87
N THR A 162 6.05 -9.74 -16.69
CA THR A 162 5.32 -8.84 -15.77
C THR A 162 4.85 -9.50 -14.48
N TYR A 163 4.90 -10.84 -14.43
CA TYR A 163 4.45 -11.61 -13.27
C TYR A 163 5.57 -11.72 -12.25
N SER A 164 5.23 -11.58 -10.97
CA SER A 164 6.15 -11.88 -9.87
C SER A 164 5.42 -12.33 -8.62
N THR A 165 6.08 -13.19 -7.85
CA THR A 165 5.62 -13.66 -6.54
C THR A 165 6.48 -13.04 -5.45
N HIS A 166 5.86 -12.59 -4.38
CA HIS A 166 6.53 -11.95 -3.25
C HIS A 166 6.06 -12.58 -1.94
N ARG A 167 6.98 -12.70 -0.99
CA ARG A 167 6.68 -13.22 0.34
C ARG A 167 7.42 -12.45 1.43
N ILE A 168 6.69 -12.17 2.51
CA ILE A 168 7.22 -11.65 3.77
C ILE A 168 6.88 -12.69 4.85
N VAL A 169 7.89 -13.24 5.51
CA VAL A 169 7.73 -14.03 6.74
C VAL A 169 8.07 -13.11 7.90
N TRP A 170 7.09 -12.77 8.74
CA TRP A 170 7.28 -11.89 9.90
C TRP A 170 6.82 -12.59 11.18
N THR A 171 7.76 -12.85 12.06
CA THR A 171 7.55 -13.49 13.36
C THR A 171 8.21 -12.64 14.46
N PRO A 172 8.05 -12.98 15.76
CA PRO A 172 8.80 -12.31 16.81
C PRO A 172 10.33 -12.36 16.63
N ASP A 173 10.83 -13.41 15.98
CA ASP A 173 12.27 -13.72 15.91
C ASP A 173 12.91 -13.39 14.56
N THR A 174 12.14 -13.31 13.47
CA THR A 174 12.69 -13.10 12.13
C THR A 174 11.78 -12.32 11.20
N ILE A 175 12.41 -11.58 10.28
CA ILE A 175 11.77 -11.07 9.06
C ILE A 175 12.57 -11.59 7.87
N ILE A 176 11.89 -12.30 6.96
CA ILE A 176 12.48 -12.78 5.71
C ILE A 176 11.64 -12.29 4.55
N PHE A 177 12.28 -11.61 3.62
CA PHE A 177 11.71 -11.18 2.36
C PHE A 177 12.19 -12.09 1.24
N SER A 178 11.31 -12.40 0.30
CA SER A 178 11.66 -13.11 -0.93
C SER A 178 10.83 -12.61 -2.10
N SER A 179 11.46 -12.41 -3.24
CA SER A 179 10.81 -12.07 -4.51
C SER A 179 11.25 -13.04 -5.59
N TYR A 180 10.31 -13.46 -6.45
CA TYR A 180 10.51 -14.46 -7.50
C TYR A 180 9.89 -14.00 -8.81
N HIS A 181 10.54 -14.29 -9.93
CA HIS A 181 9.96 -14.12 -11.26
C HIS A 181 8.81 -15.08 -11.49
N GLY A 182 7.74 -14.59 -12.12
CA GLY A 182 6.56 -15.39 -12.45
C GLY A 182 5.67 -15.70 -11.25
N GLU A 183 4.63 -16.46 -11.53
CA GLU A 183 3.76 -17.07 -10.52
C GLU A 183 4.37 -18.41 -10.10
N VAL A 184 4.86 -18.47 -8.85
CA VAL A 184 5.50 -19.65 -8.29
C VAL A 184 4.98 -19.90 -6.89
N ASN A 185 5.12 -21.14 -6.41
CA ASN A 185 4.91 -21.48 -5.01
C ASN A 185 6.25 -21.35 -4.26
N PRO A 186 6.44 -20.37 -3.34
CA PRO A 186 7.72 -20.18 -2.66
C PRO A 186 8.20 -21.34 -1.79
N ASP A 187 7.34 -22.32 -1.49
CA ASP A 187 7.66 -23.52 -0.72
C ASP A 187 8.18 -24.68 -1.59
N GLU A 188 8.03 -24.58 -2.91
CA GLU A 188 8.55 -25.57 -3.84
C GLU A 188 10.04 -25.34 -4.13
N GLN A 189 10.83 -26.42 -4.07
CA GLN A 189 12.27 -26.37 -4.34
C GLN A 189 12.60 -25.84 -5.74
N ALA A 190 11.73 -26.10 -6.73
CA ALA A 190 11.90 -25.62 -8.11
C ALA A 190 11.87 -24.09 -8.22
N SER A 191 11.11 -23.41 -7.35
CA SER A 191 10.96 -21.95 -7.33
C SER A 191 12.26 -21.21 -7.06
N LYS A 192 13.30 -21.88 -6.55
CA LYS A 192 14.64 -21.30 -6.39
C LYS A 192 15.26 -20.86 -7.72
N LEU A 193 14.88 -21.47 -8.84
CA LEU A 193 15.33 -21.05 -10.17
C LEU A 193 14.74 -19.69 -10.60
N ASN A 194 13.66 -19.27 -9.95
CA ASN A 194 12.97 -18.02 -10.21
C ASN A 194 13.31 -16.94 -9.19
N LEU A 195 14.19 -17.21 -8.21
CA LEU A 195 14.49 -16.25 -7.15
C LEU A 195 15.13 -14.98 -7.71
N MET A 196 14.47 -13.84 -7.52
CA MET A 196 15.01 -12.51 -7.83
C MET A 196 15.94 -12.04 -6.70
N GLN A 197 15.42 -12.06 -5.47
CA GLN A 197 16.14 -11.61 -4.30
C GLN A 197 15.55 -12.22 -3.03
N GLN A 198 16.41 -12.49 -2.06
CA GLN A 198 16.02 -12.84 -0.70
C GLN A 198 16.84 -12.03 0.30
N TRP A 199 16.21 -11.61 1.39
CA TRP A 199 16.90 -10.93 2.48
C TRP A 199 16.30 -11.33 3.81
N GLN A 200 17.16 -11.67 4.77
CA GLN A 200 16.78 -11.83 6.16
C GLN A 200 17.27 -10.63 6.94
N PHE A 201 16.34 -9.94 7.60
CA PHE A 201 16.67 -8.83 8.47
C PHE A 201 17.37 -9.36 9.72
N THR A 202 18.50 -8.75 10.09
CA THR A 202 19.35 -9.17 11.21
C THR A 202 19.11 -8.37 12.49
N GLY A 203 18.34 -7.28 12.41
CA GLY A 203 17.93 -6.51 13.58
C GLY A 203 16.71 -7.13 14.26
N LYS A 204 16.23 -6.44 15.30
CA LYS A 204 15.04 -6.85 16.04
C LYS A 204 13.77 -6.59 15.22
N PRO A 205 12.95 -7.62 14.91
CA PRO A 205 11.63 -7.41 14.30
C PRO A 205 10.75 -6.50 15.18
N PRO A 206 9.92 -5.62 14.57
CA PRO A 206 8.95 -4.85 15.34
C PRO A 206 7.86 -5.77 15.89
N SER A 207 7.18 -5.33 16.95
CA SER A 207 5.99 -6.03 17.45
C SER A 207 4.87 -6.08 16.40
N SER A 208 4.01 -7.09 16.44
CA SER A 208 2.88 -7.20 15.50
C SER A 208 1.90 -6.02 15.58
N GLY A 209 1.68 -5.48 16.78
CA GLY A 209 0.73 -4.40 17.03
C GLY A 209 -0.64 -4.67 16.42
N ASN A 210 -1.24 -3.61 15.88
CA ASN A 210 -2.45 -3.68 15.07
C ASN A 210 -2.13 -3.44 13.58
N ALA A 211 -1.00 -4.00 13.11
CA ALA A 211 -0.58 -3.80 11.74
C ALA A 211 -1.57 -4.43 10.74
N HIS A 212 -1.89 -3.67 9.70
CA HIS A 212 -2.66 -4.12 8.55
C HIS A 212 -1.73 -4.29 7.35
N PHE A 213 -2.07 -5.17 6.40
CA PHE A 213 -1.35 -5.22 5.13
C PHE A 213 -1.94 -4.21 4.15
N ARG A 214 -1.07 -3.53 3.42
CA ARG A 214 -1.39 -2.42 2.52
C ARG A 214 -0.73 -2.61 1.18
N ILE A 215 -1.42 -2.12 0.15
CA ILE A 215 -0.94 -2.12 -1.22
C ILE A 215 -1.24 -0.74 -1.79
N ASN A 216 -0.25 -0.08 -2.37
CA ASN A 216 -0.45 1.20 -3.04
C ASN A 216 0.27 1.28 -4.40
N LEU A 217 -0.29 2.12 -5.26
CA LEU A 217 0.33 2.56 -6.51
C LEU A 217 0.24 4.08 -6.55
N TRP A 218 1.37 4.76 -6.36
CA TRP A 218 1.42 6.19 -6.07
C TRP A 218 2.54 6.95 -6.78
N LEU A 219 2.47 8.28 -6.73
CA LEU A 219 3.45 9.17 -7.36
C LEU A 219 4.45 9.72 -6.36
N PHE A 220 5.73 9.43 -6.58
CA PHE A 220 6.85 9.92 -5.81
C PHE A 220 6.87 11.46 -5.82
N GLN A 221 6.90 12.05 -4.62
CA GLN A 221 6.82 13.52 -4.42
C GLN A 221 5.59 14.19 -5.09
N GLY A 222 4.55 13.42 -5.44
CA GLY A 222 3.38 13.92 -6.18
C GLY A 222 3.69 14.38 -7.61
N LYS A 223 4.85 14.00 -8.16
CA LYS A 223 5.25 14.37 -9.54
C LYS A 223 4.43 13.58 -10.56
N LYS A 224 3.92 14.26 -11.57
CA LYS A 224 3.11 13.64 -12.62
C LYS A 224 3.94 12.59 -13.40
N PRO A 225 3.35 11.45 -13.76
CA PRO A 225 3.97 10.51 -14.69
C PRO A 225 3.73 10.97 -16.14
N LEU A 226 4.45 10.36 -17.07
CA LEU A 226 4.24 10.53 -18.51
C LEU A 226 2.99 9.80 -19.02
N ALA A 227 2.67 8.65 -18.42
CA ALA A 227 1.54 7.81 -18.78
C ALA A 227 0.84 7.24 -17.53
N PRO A 228 -0.40 6.74 -17.64
CA PRO A 228 -1.03 5.94 -16.60
C PRO A 228 -0.21 4.70 -16.24
N ALA A 229 -0.37 4.22 -15.01
CA ALA A 229 0.24 2.99 -14.53
C ALA A 229 -0.83 2.08 -13.92
N SER A 230 -0.58 0.77 -13.96
CA SER A 230 -1.47 -0.26 -13.43
C SER A 230 -0.67 -1.31 -12.66
N LEU A 231 -1.31 -1.87 -11.64
CA LEU A 231 -0.83 -2.97 -10.83
C LEU A 231 -2.01 -3.89 -10.58
N THR A 232 -1.86 -5.18 -10.90
CA THR A 232 -2.89 -6.18 -10.60
C THR A 232 -2.36 -7.18 -9.59
N ILE A 233 -3.09 -7.37 -8.50
CA ILE A 233 -2.83 -8.43 -7.52
C ILE A 233 -3.61 -9.66 -7.97
N LYS A 234 -2.89 -10.70 -8.37
CA LYS A 234 -3.45 -11.96 -8.91
C LYS A 234 -3.85 -12.91 -7.78
N SER A 235 -3.07 -12.91 -6.71
CA SER A 235 -3.34 -13.66 -5.48
C SER A 235 -2.79 -12.95 -4.25
N PHE A 236 -3.41 -13.23 -3.12
CA PHE A 236 -2.96 -12.82 -1.81
C PHE A 236 -3.33 -13.92 -0.82
N SER A 237 -2.42 -14.27 0.07
CA SER A 237 -2.67 -15.10 1.23
C SER A 237 -1.94 -14.54 2.44
N PHE A 238 -2.60 -14.64 3.59
CA PHE A 238 -2.02 -14.36 4.89
C PHE A 238 -2.23 -15.59 5.78
N GLN A 239 -1.13 -16.13 6.30
CA GLN A 239 -1.14 -17.21 7.29
C GLN A 239 -0.61 -16.65 8.61
N GLN A 240 -1.50 -16.55 9.60
CA GLN A 240 -1.13 -16.07 10.92
C GLN A 240 -0.10 -16.99 11.58
N TRP A 241 0.85 -16.40 12.30
CA TRP A 241 1.80 -17.14 13.13
C TRP A 241 1.12 -17.60 14.44
N GLU A 242 1.27 -18.88 14.79
CA GLU A 242 0.56 -19.51 15.91
C GLU A 242 1.40 -19.79 17.18
N GLY A 243 2.73 -19.62 17.14
CA GLY A 243 3.62 -19.95 18.26
C GLY A 243 4.35 -21.26 18.09
#